data_AF-A0A7W7PGY7-F1
#
_entry.id   AF-A0A7W7PGY7-F1
#
_cell.length_a   1.000
_cell.length_b   1.000
_cell.length_c   1.000
_cell.angle_alpha   90.00
_cell.angle_beta   90.00
_cell.angle_gamma   90.00
#
_symmetry.space_group_name_H-M   'P 1'
#
loop_
_entity.id
_entity.type
_entity.pdbx_description
1 polymer ?
#
loop_
_entity_poly.entity_id
_entity_poly.type
_entity_poly.pdbx_seq_one_letter_code
_entity_poly.pdbx_strand_id
1 'polypeptide(L)'
;MPVLTRLIPSPVVVDIRAGALDDLAKILADQRISSSGKLAIAISGGSGAKLRERLAPALPGASWYEVGGGTLDDAIKLGDAMKSGRYDAVVGLGGGKIIDCAKYAAARIGLPLVAVATNLSHDGLCSPVATLDNDAGRGSYGVPNPIAVVIDLDVIREAPVRFVRSGIGDAISNISAVADWELAHRERGEDIDGLAAAIARQAGEAVLRHPGGVGDDGFLQVLAEGLVLTGISMSVAGDSRPASGACHEINHAFDLLFPKRAASHGEQCGLGAAFAMHLRGAREESALMVQVLRRHGLPVTPQEIGFTTEEFVQAVEYAPQTRPGRYTILEHLDLSTDQIRDAYADYAKTVSR
;
A
#
# COMPACT_ATOMS: atom_id res chain seq x y z
N MET A 1 23.18 0.74 32.19
CA MET A 1 22.41 1.88 31.64
C MET A 1 21.01 1.39 31.30
N PRO A 2 19.91 1.94 31.84
CA PRO A 2 18.60 1.66 31.29
C PRO A 2 18.37 2.62 30.13
N VAL A 3 18.86 2.25 28.94
CA VAL A 3 18.44 2.87 27.69
C VAL A 3 17.39 1.95 27.10
N LEU A 4 16.12 2.25 27.33
CA LEU A 4 14.98 1.78 26.54
C LEU A 4 13.91 2.88 26.69
N THR A 5 13.31 3.43 25.66
CA THR A 5 12.66 2.73 24.55
C THR A 5 12.70 3.53 23.26
N ARG A 6 13.03 2.85 22.17
CA ARG A 6 12.50 3.20 20.84
C ARG A 6 11.01 2.84 20.85
N LEU A 7 10.14 3.83 20.63
CA LEU A 7 8.70 3.59 20.50
C LEU A 7 8.40 3.35 19.03
N ILE A 8 7.88 2.15 18.74
CA ILE A 8 7.39 1.79 17.40
C ILE A 8 5.88 1.83 17.47
N PRO A 9 5.21 2.76 16.77
CA PRO A 9 3.75 2.75 16.71
C PRO A 9 3.30 1.50 15.95
N SER A 10 2.54 0.64 16.61
CA SER A 10 1.88 -0.51 16.02
C SER A 10 0.39 -0.49 16.35
N PRO A 11 -0.46 -1.11 15.51
CA PRO A 11 -1.85 -1.31 15.87
C PRO A 11 -1.95 -2.09 17.20
N VAL A 12 -2.86 -1.67 18.07
CA VAL A 12 -3.20 -2.41 19.31
C VAL A 12 -4.04 -3.65 19.03
N VAL A 13 -4.66 -3.70 17.84
CA VAL A 13 -5.45 -4.82 17.32
C VAL A 13 -5.18 -4.98 15.82
N VAL A 14 -4.91 -6.21 15.40
CA VAL A 14 -4.95 -6.65 14.00
C VAL A 14 -5.82 -7.90 13.97
N ASP A 15 -7.04 -7.81 13.42
CA ASP A 15 -7.96 -8.95 13.27
C ASP A 15 -8.10 -9.28 11.77
N ILE A 16 -7.58 -10.44 11.38
CA ILE A 16 -7.57 -10.94 10.00
C ILE A 16 -8.12 -12.37 10.01
N ARG A 17 -9.37 -12.53 9.56
CA ARG A 17 -10.05 -13.83 9.45
C ARG A 17 -11.37 -13.70 8.71
N ALA A 18 -11.96 -14.83 8.31
CA ALA A 18 -13.35 -14.86 7.87
C ALA A 18 -14.29 -14.43 9.01
N GLY A 19 -15.29 -13.61 8.70
CA GLY A 19 -16.26 -13.09 9.66
C GLY A 19 -15.71 -12.06 10.66
N ALA A 20 -14.53 -11.46 10.41
CA ALA A 20 -13.95 -10.47 11.32
C ALA A 20 -14.89 -9.27 11.57
N LEU A 21 -15.74 -8.90 10.61
CA LEU A 21 -16.70 -7.81 10.78
C LEU A 21 -17.81 -8.12 11.79
N ASP A 22 -18.10 -9.39 12.07
CA ASP A 22 -19.12 -9.77 13.05
C ASP A 22 -18.72 -9.36 14.47
N ASP A 23 -17.41 -9.29 14.76
CA ASP A 23 -16.85 -8.83 16.03
C ASP A 23 -16.43 -7.35 16.01
N LEU A 24 -16.70 -6.61 14.92
CA LEU A 24 -16.23 -5.22 14.79
C LEU A 24 -16.70 -4.33 15.94
N ALA A 25 -17.96 -4.45 16.37
CA ALA A 25 -18.48 -3.66 17.49
C ALA A 25 -17.75 -3.96 18.81
N LYS A 26 -17.35 -5.21 19.03
CA LYS A 26 -16.58 -5.63 20.20
C LYS A 26 -15.15 -5.09 20.15
N ILE A 27 -14.51 -5.12 18.97
CA ILE A 27 -13.17 -4.54 18.77
C ILE A 27 -13.22 -3.04 19.03
N LEU A 28 -14.19 -2.34 18.44
CA LEU A 28 -14.35 -0.89 18.59
C LEU A 28 -14.69 -0.46 20.02
N ALA A 29 -15.30 -1.33 20.83
CA ALA A 29 -15.59 -1.09 22.24
C ALA A 29 -14.38 -1.26 23.18
N ASP A 30 -13.22 -1.68 22.66
CA ASP A 30 -11.97 -1.70 23.43
C ASP A 30 -11.65 -0.29 23.94
N GLN A 31 -11.41 -0.14 25.24
CA GLN A 31 -11.14 1.15 25.88
C GLN A 31 -9.86 1.82 25.39
N ARG A 32 -8.96 1.08 24.74
CA ARG A 32 -7.77 1.62 24.05
C ARG A 32 -8.11 2.26 22.70
N ILE A 33 -9.31 1.99 22.16
CA ILE A 33 -9.83 2.52 20.89
C ILE A 33 -10.94 3.54 21.14
N SER A 34 -11.98 3.18 21.89
CA SER A 34 -13.14 4.04 22.17
C SER A 34 -13.56 3.93 23.63
N SER A 35 -13.39 5.03 24.37
CA SER A 35 -13.79 5.10 25.78
C SER A 35 -15.27 5.47 25.96
N SER A 36 -15.82 6.27 25.05
CA SER A 36 -17.19 6.78 25.12
C SER A 36 -18.17 6.11 24.14
N GLY A 37 -17.66 5.28 23.23
CA GLY A 37 -18.43 4.64 22.16
C GLY A 37 -18.80 5.59 21.01
N LYS A 38 -18.27 6.82 21.00
CA LYS A 38 -18.54 7.81 19.96
C LYS A 38 -17.50 7.70 18.86
N LEU A 39 -17.92 7.20 17.71
CA LEU A 39 -17.05 6.95 16.56
C LEU A 39 -17.54 7.71 15.33
N ALA A 40 -16.60 8.23 14.54
CA ALA A 40 -16.89 8.79 13.22
C ALA A 40 -16.49 7.77 12.15
N ILE A 41 -17.47 7.19 11.45
CA ILE A 41 -17.25 6.17 10.44
C ILE A 41 -17.25 6.84 9.06
N ALA A 42 -16.09 6.82 8.39
CA ALA A 42 -15.91 7.25 7.02
C ALA A 42 -16.16 6.05 6.08
N ILE A 43 -17.07 6.20 5.12
CA ILE A 43 -17.50 5.12 4.25
C ILE A 43 -17.75 5.61 2.82
N SER A 44 -17.71 4.71 1.84
CA SER A 44 -18.18 5.02 0.49
C SER A 44 -19.71 5.04 0.43
N GLY A 45 -20.30 5.99 -0.33
CA GLY A 45 -21.75 6.02 -0.56
C GLY A 45 -22.28 4.89 -1.44
N GLY A 46 -21.40 4.17 -2.15
CA GLY A 46 -21.73 3.04 -3.03
C GLY A 46 -21.75 1.70 -2.31
N SER A 47 -20.74 0.85 -2.55
CA SER A 47 -20.62 -0.48 -1.93
C SER A 47 -20.66 -0.45 -0.40
N GLY A 48 -20.25 0.66 0.21
CA GLY A 48 -20.30 0.86 1.65
C GLY A 48 -21.71 0.96 2.23
N ALA A 49 -22.73 1.35 1.46
CA ALA A 49 -24.11 1.47 1.95
C ALA A 49 -24.62 0.14 2.55
N LYS A 50 -24.34 -1.00 1.90
CA LYS A 50 -24.70 -2.33 2.41
C LYS A 50 -23.98 -2.67 3.72
N LEU A 51 -22.71 -2.29 3.84
CA LEU A 51 -21.94 -2.50 5.07
C LEU A 51 -22.48 -1.63 6.20
N ARG A 52 -22.90 -0.39 5.91
CA ARG A 52 -23.59 0.46 6.89
C ARG A 52 -24.88 -0.18 7.37
N GLU A 53 -25.72 -0.71 6.47
CA GLU A 53 -26.96 -1.40 6.85
C GLU A 53 -26.69 -2.59 7.78
N ARG A 54 -25.64 -3.38 7.50
CA ARG A 54 -25.22 -4.52 8.34
C ARG A 54 -24.69 -4.08 9.71
N LEU A 55 -23.88 -3.02 9.77
CA LEU A 55 -23.08 -2.67 10.95
C LEU A 55 -23.71 -1.60 11.85
N ALA A 56 -24.54 -0.70 11.30
CA ALA A 56 -25.17 0.38 12.07
C ALA A 56 -26.00 -0.10 13.27
N PRO A 57 -26.76 -1.21 13.20
CA PRO A 57 -27.49 -1.72 14.38
C PRO A 57 -26.59 -2.08 15.56
N ALA A 58 -25.36 -2.53 15.30
CA ALA A 58 -24.38 -2.89 16.32
C ALA A 58 -23.55 -1.69 16.81
N LEU A 59 -23.67 -0.54 16.15
CA LEU A 59 -22.90 0.68 16.42
C LEU A 59 -23.82 1.90 16.62
N PRO A 60 -24.74 1.88 17.61
CA PRO A 60 -25.76 2.92 17.78
C PRO A 60 -25.21 4.31 18.12
N GLY A 61 -23.98 4.39 18.65
CA GLY A 61 -23.28 5.64 18.97
C GLY A 61 -22.45 6.22 17.81
N ALA A 62 -22.35 5.53 16.68
CA ALA A 62 -21.53 5.95 15.56
C ALA A 62 -22.23 6.98 14.67
N SER A 63 -21.47 7.98 14.22
CA SER A 63 -21.87 8.91 13.16
C SER A 63 -21.25 8.46 11.84
N TRP A 64 -22.04 8.49 10.77
CA TRP A 64 -21.64 7.96 9.46
C TRP A 64 -21.44 9.10 8.47
N TYR A 65 -20.29 9.11 7.81
CA TYR A 65 -19.86 10.14 6.88
C TYR A 65 -19.49 9.51 5.54
N GLU A 66 -20.10 10.01 4.47
CA GLU A 66 -19.78 9.58 3.11
C GLU A 66 -18.56 10.32 2.56
N VAL A 67 -17.69 9.59 1.86
CA VAL A 67 -16.45 10.12 1.27
C VAL A 67 -16.54 10.15 -0.26
N GLY A 68 -16.11 11.26 -0.85
CA GLY A 68 -16.32 11.61 -2.26
C GLY A 68 -15.47 10.90 -3.30
N GLY A 69 -14.28 10.36 -2.99
CA GLY A 69 -13.50 9.64 -4.00
C GLY A 69 -11.97 9.53 -3.89
N GLY A 70 -11.36 9.79 -2.73
CA GLY A 70 -9.91 9.66 -2.57
C GLY A 70 -9.12 10.91 -2.96
N THR A 71 -9.73 12.10 -2.88
CA THR A 71 -9.06 13.37 -3.15
C THR A 71 -8.66 14.06 -1.84
N LEU A 72 -7.70 14.98 -1.93
CA LEU A 72 -7.31 15.83 -0.80
C LEU A 72 -8.51 16.66 -0.30
N ASP A 73 -9.31 17.21 -1.21
CA ASP A 73 -10.51 17.98 -0.90
C ASP A 73 -11.55 17.17 -0.14
N ASP A 74 -11.78 15.91 -0.54
CA ASP A 74 -12.70 15.02 0.16
C ASP A 74 -12.22 14.73 1.57
N ALA A 75 -10.92 14.50 1.77
CA ALA A 75 -10.34 14.27 3.09
C ALA A 75 -10.44 15.52 3.98
N ILE A 76 -10.25 16.72 3.42
CA ILE A 76 -10.42 17.99 4.10
C ILE A 76 -11.89 18.16 4.55
N LYS A 77 -12.84 18.01 3.62
CA LYS A 77 -14.28 18.11 3.91
C LYS A 77 -14.72 17.10 4.97
N LEU A 78 -14.22 15.86 4.89
CA LEU A 78 -14.47 14.81 5.87
C LEU A 78 -14.03 15.23 7.27
N GLY A 79 -12.79 15.71 7.41
CA GLY A 79 -12.28 16.19 8.69
C GLY A 79 -13.07 17.38 9.24
N ASP A 80 -13.44 18.33 8.39
CA ASP A 80 -14.24 19.49 8.81
C ASP A 80 -15.66 19.10 9.27
N ALA A 81 -16.27 18.07 8.66
CA ALA A 81 -17.56 17.53 9.08
C ALA A 81 -17.50 16.79 10.43
N MET A 82 -16.34 16.23 10.80
CA MET A 82 -16.14 15.48 12.05
C MET A 82 -15.74 16.36 13.24
N LYS A 83 -15.16 17.55 13.01
CA LYS A 83 -14.57 18.42 14.06
C LYS A 83 -15.48 18.71 15.24
N SER A 84 -16.80 18.82 15.04
CA SER A 84 -17.75 19.17 16.09
C SER A 84 -18.26 17.98 16.92
N GLY A 85 -18.08 16.74 16.45
CA GLY A 85 -18.80 15.59 16.98
C GLY A 85 -18.22 14.93 18.25
N ARG A 86 -17.08 15.40 18.76
CA ARG A 86 -16.37 14.85 19.95
C ARG A 86 -16.29 13.31 19.90
N TYR A 87 -15.59 12.82 18.88
CA TYR A 87 -15.35 11.39 18.65
C TYR A 87 -14.10 10.90 19.36
N ASP A 88 -14.06 9.63 19.70
CA ASP A 88 -12.88 8.96 20.26
C ASP A 88 -11.89 8.57 19.15
N ALA A 89 -12.41 8.13 17.99
CA ALA A 89 -11.64 7.68 16.85
C ALA A 89 -12.42 7.86 15.53
N VAL A 90 -11.67 7.89 14.44
CA VAL A 90 -12.20 7.78 13.07
C VAL A 90 -12.06 6.34 12.61
N VAL A 91 -13.10 5.77 12.01
CA VAL A 91 -13.09 4.44 11.40
C VAL A 91 -13.17 4.59 9.90
N GLY A 92 -12.10 4.26 9.18
CA GLY A 92 -12.13 4.17 7.72
C GLY A 92 -12.63 2.79 7.29
N LEU A 93 -13.87 2.71 6.79
CA LEU A 93 -14.49 1.47 6.34
C LEU A 93 -14.61 1.46 4.82
N GLY A 94 -13.72 0.72 4.14
CA GLY A 94 -13.75 0.63 2.69
C GLY A 94 -12.43 0.16 2.08
N GLY A 95 -12.28 0.40 0.78
CA GLY A 95 -11.01 0.18 0.08
C GLY A 95 -9.99 1.30 0.32
N GLY A 96 -8.80 1.15 -0.26
CA GLY A 96 -7.66 2.05 -0.04
C GLY A 96 -7.98 3.55 -0.08
N LYS A 97 -8.71 4.03 -1.10
CA LYS A 97 -9.11 5.44 -1.22
C LYS A 97 -9.92 5.98 -0.02
N ILE A 98 -10.83 5.17 0.52
CA ILE A 98 -11.65 5.55 1.67
C ILE A 98 -10.79 5.59 2.93
N ILE A 99 -9.92 4.59 3.10
CA ILE A 99 -8.99 4.53 4.22
C ILE A 99 -8.02 5.70 4.18
N ASP A 100 -7.45 6.04 3.03
CA ASP A 100 -6.51 7.16 2.91
C ASP A 100 -7.17 8.51 3.20
N CYS A 101 -8.40 8.74 2.74
CA CYS A 101 -9.17 9.93 3.13
C CYS A 101 -9.43 9.96 4.64
N ALA A 102 -9.84 8.84 5.23
CA ALA A 102 -10.11 8.74 6.67
C ALA A 102 -8.83 8.97 7.48
N LYS A 103 -7.70 8.44 7.04
CA LYS A 103 -6.38 8.58 7.66
C LYS A 103 -5.92 10.02 7.68
N TYR A 104 -6.02 10.70 6.54
CA TYR A 104 -5.69 12.12 6.44
C TYR A 104 -6.64 12.99 7.27
N ALA A 105 -7.95 12.71 7.21
CA ALA A 105 -8.95 13.43 8.00
C ALA A 105 -8.70 13.28 9.51
N ALA A 106 -8.46 12.05 9.97
CA ALA A 106 -8.16 11.72 11.37
C ALA A 106 -6.90 12.44 11.87
N ALA A 107 -5.82 12.39 11.08
CA ALA A 107 -4.59 13.12 11.37
C ALA A 107 -4.82 14.63 11.50
N ARG A 108 -5.62 15.22 10.59
CA ARG A 108 -5.92 16.66 10.58
C ARG A 108 -6.74 17.12 11.78
N ILE A 109 -7.60 16.26 12.33
CA ILE A 109 -8.44 16.59 13.50
C ILE A 109 -7.88 16.05 14.82
N GLY A 110 -6.71 15.42 14.80
CA GLY A 110 -6.04 14.91 15.99
C GLY A 110 -6.72 13.69 16.63
N LEU A 111 -7.38 12.85 15.82
CA LEU A 111 -8.01 11.62 16.28
C LEU A 111 -7.26 10.38 15.76
N PRO A 112 -7.25 9.27 16.53
CA PRO A 112 -6.72 8.01 16.04
C PRO A 112 -7.61 7.41 14.94
N LEU A 113 -7.01 6.60 14.07
CA LEU A 113 -7.68 5.90 12.98
C LEU A 113 -7.81 4.40 13.28
N VAL A 114 -8.98 3.82 13.01
CA VAL A 114 -9.17 2.38 12.82
C VAL A 114 -9.39 2.11 11.34
N ALA A 115 -8.58 1.22 10.74
CA ALA A 115 -8.73 0.82 9.35
C ALA A 115 -9.54 -0.47 9.25
N VAL A 116 -10.67 -0.43 8.55
CA VAL A 116 -11.49 -1.62 8.26
C VAL A 116 -11.49 -1.82 6.75
N ALA A 117 -10.57 -2.67 6.29
CA ALA A 117 -10.29 -2.84 4.87
C ALA A 117 -11.29 -3.79 4.22
N THR A 118 -11.90 -3.33 3.13
CA THR A 118 -12.84 -4.13 2.33
C THR A 118 -12.24 -4.62 1.02
N ASN A 119 -10.95 -4.35 0.79
CA ASN A 119 -10.15 -4.91 -0.29
C ASN A 119 -8.65 -4.90 0.11
N LEU A 120 -7.82 -5.62 -0.63
CA LEU A 120 -6.38 -5.74 -0.39
C LEU A 120 -5.58 -5.17 -1.56
N SER A 121 -5.75 -3.88 -1.88
CA SER A 121 -5.13 -3.27 -3.06
C SER A 121 -3.68 -2.82 -2.91
N HIS A 122 -3.30 -2.39 -1.70
CA HIS A 122 -1.96 -1.88 -1.36
C HIS A 122 -1.83 -1.75 0.17
N ASP A 123 -0.62 -1.47 0.64
CA ASP A 123 -0.26 -1.33 2.06
C ASP A 123 -0.86 -0.11 2.80
N GLY A 124 -1.57 0.75 2.06
CA GLY A 124 -2.23 1.96 2.56
C GLY A 124 -3.19 1.72 3.72
N LEU A 125 -3.67 0.48 3.85
CA LEU A 125 -4.50 0.01 4.95
C LEU A 125 -3.80 0.06 6.32
N CYS A 126 -2.47 0.03 6.37
CA CYS A 126 -1.68 0.11 7.61
C CYS A 126 -0.49 1.08 7.55
N SER A 127 -0.21 1.70 6.40
CA SER A 127 0.96 2.58 6.23
C SER A 127 0.80 3.97 6.86
N PRO A 128 1.92 4.65 7.21
CA PRO A 128 1.93 6.05 7.65
C PRO A 128 1.83 7.06 6.49
N VAL A 129 1.28 6.65 5.34
CA VAL A 129 1.17 7.49 4.13
C VAL A 129 -0.24 7.41 3.57
N ALA A 130 -0.92 8.54 3.42
CA ALA A 130 -2.17 8.63 2.68
C ALA A 130 -1.90 9.05 1.24
N THR A 131 -2.39 8.29 0.27
CA THR A 131 -2.30 8.65 -1.15
C THR A 131 -3.60 9.30 -1.61
N LEU A 132 -3.54 10.59 -1.95
CA LEU A 132 -4.72 11.39 -2.30
C LEU A 132 -4.47 12.20 -3.57
N ASP A 133 -5.47 12.20 -4.45
CA ASP A 133 -5.42 12.98 -5.69
C ASP A 133 -5.68 14.48 -5.40
N ASN A 134 -4.95 15.37 -6.08
CA ASN A 134 -5.05 16.83 -5.99
C ASN A 134 -4.84 17.48 -7.38
N ASP A 135 -4.88 18.81 -7.46
CA ASP A 135 -4.73 19.56 -8.73
C ASP A 135 -3.38 19.35 -9.44
N ALA A 136 -2.34 19.00 -8.70
CA ALA A 136 -1.01 18.66 -9.22
C ALA A 136 -0.84 17.16 -9.53
N GLY A 137 -1.88 16.34 -9.34
CA GLY A 137 -1.86 14.90 -9.56
C GLY A 137 -1.95 14.10 -8.25
N ARG A 138 -1.43 12.88 -8.25
CA ARG A 138 -1.47 11.99 -7.09
C ARG A 138 -0.39 12.36 -6.08
N GLY A 139 -0.80 12.78 -4.88
CA GLY A 139 0.08 13.14 -3.77
C GLY A 139 0.20 12.04 -2.71
N SER A 140 1.35 12.01 -2.03
CA SER A 140 1.59 11.16 -0.85
C SER A 140 1.76 12.04 0.39
N TYR A 141 0.96 11.80 1.43
CA TYR A 141 0.90 12.64 2.62
C TYR A 141 1.24 11.83 3.87
N GLY A 142 2.23 12.29 4.65
CA GLY A 142 2.60 11.66 5.91
C GLY A 142 1.51 11.79 6.97
N VAL A 143 1.16 10.67 7.60
CA VAL A 143 0.04 10.53 8.55
C VAL A 143 0.35 9.45 9.59
N PRO A 144 -0.27 9.47 10.78
CA PRO A 144 -0.13 8.37 11.73
C PRO A 144 -0.70 7.05 11.19
N ASN A 145 -0.11 5.93 11.59
CA ASN A 145 -0.67 4.61 11.32
C ASN A 145 -2.03 4.42 12.00
N PRO A 146 -2.88 3.52 11.46
CA PRO A 146 -4.04 3.06 12.19
C PRO A 146 -3.65 2.43 13.54
N ILE A 147 -4.44 2.71 14.58
CA ILE A 147 -4.31 2.06 15.88
C ILE A 147 -4.97 0.67 15.90
N ALA A 148 -5.82 0.37 14.93
CA ALA A 148 -6.36 -0.98 14.74
C ALA A 148 -6.61 -1.24 13.26
N VAL A 149 -6.45 -2.49 12.86
CA VAL A 149 -6.70 -2.97 11.50
C VAL A 149 -7.64 -4.17 11.57
N VAL A 150 -8.74 -4.14 10.80
CA VAL A 150 -9.70 -5.24 10.69
C VAL A 150 -9.87 -5.60 9.23
N ILE A 151 -9.69 -6.87 8.90
CA ILE A 151 -9.78 -7.42 7.54
C ILE A 151 -10.63 -8.68 7.60
N ASP A 152 -11.83 -8.59 7.04
CA ASP A 152 -12.74 -9.73 6.95
C ASP A 152 -12.56 -10.44 5.61
N LEU A 153 -12.03 -11.66 5.66
CA LEU A 153 -11.71 -12.44 4.47
C LEU A 153 -12.96 -12.76 3.62
N ASP A 154 -14.15 -12.84 4.22
CA ASP A 154 -15.39 -13.05 3.45
C ASP A 154 -15.70 -11.83 2.57
N VAL A 155 -15.50 -10.61 3.11
CA VAL A 155 -15.64 -9.37 2.34
C VAL A 155 -14.55 -9.24 1.28
N ILE A 156 -13.32 -9.65 1.58
CA ILE A 156 -12.25 -9.66 0.58
C ILE A 156 -12.59 -10.59 -0.59
N ARG A 157 -13.19 -11.77 -0.34
CA ARG A 157 -13.61 -12.70 -1.41
C ARG A 157 -14.71 -12.12 -2.30
N GLU A 158 -15.61 -11.32 -1.74
CA GLU A 158 -16.68 -10.65 -2.51
C GLU A 158 -16.17 -9.45 -3.32
N ALA A 159 -15.01 -8.88 -2.95
CA ALA A 159 -14.44 -7.75 -3.65
C ALA A 159 -13.88 -8.17 -5.03
N PRO A 160 -13.87 -7.25 -6.03
CA PRO A 160 -13.25 -7.53 -7.31
C PRO A 160 -11.80 -8.01 -7.18
N VAL A 161 -11.51 -9.20 -7.73
CA VAL A 161 -10.20 -9.89 -7.62
C VAL A 161 -9.00 -9.02 -8.06
N ARG A 162 -9.23 -8.04 -8.93
CA ARG A 162 -8.22 -7.04 -9.32
C ARG A 162 -7.58 -6.31 -8.13
N PHE A 163 -8.30 -6.14 -7.03
CA PHE A 163 -7.73 -5.51 -5.84
C PHE A 163 -6.73 -6.44 -5.16
N VAL A 164 -7.09 -7.71 -4.93
CA VAL A 164 -6.16 -8.73 -4.42
C VAL A 164 -4.92 -8.82 -5.31
N ARG A 165 -5.11 -8.84 -6.63
CA ARG A 165 -4.00 -8.81 -7.60
C ARG A 165 -3.09 -7.60 -7.38
N SER A 166 -3.64 -6.40 -7.33
CA SER A 166 -2.86 -5.19 -7.00
C SER A 166 -2.06 -5.38 -5.70
N GLY A 167 -2.67 -5.85 -4.62
CA GLY A 167 -1.96 -6.08 -3.35
C GLY A 167 -0.77 -7.03 -3.46
N ILE A 168 -0.85 -8.05 -4.32
CA ILE A 168 0.28 -8.98 -4.55
C ILE A 168 1.48 -8.23 -5.10
N GLY A 169 1.26 -7.43 -6.16
CA GLY A 169 2.33 -6.67 -6.80
C GLY A 169 2.96 -5.65 -5.86
N ASP A 170 2.15 -5.00 -5.01
CA ASP A 170 2.62 -4.09 -3.98
C ASP A 170 3.44 -4.82 -2.90
N ALA A 171 2.93 -5.92 -2.34
CA ALA A 171 3.62 -6.68 -1.30
C ALA A 171 4.97 -7.24 -1.74
N ILE A 172 5.05 -7.87 -2.94
CA ILE A 172 6.32 -8.43 -3.43
C ILE A 172 7.35 -7.35 -3.77
N SER A 173 6.90 -6.12 -4.07
CA SER A 173 7.79 -5.01 -4.39
C SER A 173 8.69 -4.59 -3.22
N ASN A 174 8.30 -4.91 -1.97
CA ASN A 174 9.14 -4.74 -0.78
C ASN A 174 10.52 -5.38 -0.96
N ILE A 175 10.61 -6.52 -1.64
CA ILE A 175 11.89 -7.22 -1.84
C ILE A 175 12.83 -6.36 -2.69
N SER A 176 12.30 -5.72 -3.74
CA SER A 176 13.04 -4.78 -4.57
C SER A 176 13.39 -3.51 -3.79
N ALA A 177 12.44 -2.95 -3.04
CA ALA A 177 12.65 -1.74 -2.25
C ALA A 177 13.75 -1.91 -1.20
N VAL A 178 13.76 -3.02 -0.46
CA VAL A 178 14.83 -3.33 0.48
C VAL A 178 16.17 -3.53 -0.24
N ALA A 179 16.19 -4.15 -1.43
CA ALA A 179 17.41 -4.30 -2.22
C ALA A 179 17.98 -2.94 -2.73
N ASP A 180 17.12 -1.95 -2.99
CA ASP A 180 17.51 -0.57 -3.25
C ASP A 180 18.06 0.13 -1.99
N TRP A 181 17.42 -0.08 -0.85
CA TRP A 181 17.89 0.49 0.42
C TRP A 181 19.27 -0.08 0.83
N GLU A 182 19.47 -1.38 0.67
CA GLU A 182 20.77 -2.04 0.88
C GLU A 182 21.83 -1.55 -0.11
N LEU A 183 21.45 -1.27 -1.36
CA LEU A 183 22.36 -0.65 -2.34
C LEU A 183 22.76 0.76 -1.90
N ALA A 184 21.80 1.59 -1.47
CA ALA A 184 22.08 2.92 -0.96
C ALA A 184 22.98 2.90 0.28
N HIS A 185 22.78 1.93 1.18
CA HIS A 185 23.69 1.73 2.31
C HIS A 185 25.11 1.43 1.84
N ARG A 186 25.30 0.49 0.91
CA ARG A 186 26.64 0.12 0.41
C ARG A 186 27.35 1.24 -0.33
N GLU A 187 26.64 1.95 -1.21
CA GLU A 187 27.25 2.93 -2.13
C GLU A 187 27.33 4.35 -1.55
N ARG A 188 26.38 4.71 -0.67
CA ARG A 188 26.23 6.07 -0.14
C ARG A 188 26.35 6.15 1.38
N GLY A 189 26.43 5.01 2.08
CA GLY A 189 26.45 4.98 3.54
C GLY A 189 25.12 5.37 4.18
N GLU A 190 24.00 5.26 3.46
CA GLU A 190 22.67 5.54 4.02
C GLU A 190 22.35 4.57 5.17
N ASP A 191 21.85 5.07 6.30
CA ASP A 191 21.48 4.21 7.43
C ASP A 191 20.34 3.25 7.04
N ILE A 192 20.49 1.99 7.44
CA ILE A 192 19.47 0.96 7.28
C ILE A 192 18.94 0.53 8.63
N ASP A 193 17.62 0.55 8.79
CA ASP A 193 16.99 -0.09 9.92
C ASP A 193 16.79 -1.58 9.64
N GLY A 194 17.65 -2.41 10.23
CA GLY A 194 17.63 -3.86 10.02
C GLY A 194 16.33 -4.53 10.43
N LEU A 195 15.60 -3.99 11.42
CA LEU A 195 14.30 -4.53 11.83
C LEU A 195 13.23 -4.21 10.78
N ALA A 196 13.15 -2.95 10.34
CA ALA A 196 12.22 -2.54 9.28
C ALA A 196 12.47 -3.32 7.98
N ALA A 197 13.74 -3.43 7.56
CA ALA A 197 14.13 -4.18 6.37
C ALA A 197 13.75 -5.66 6.48
N ALA A 198 13.96 -6.29 7.64
CA ALA A 198 13.57 -7.68 7.87
C ALA A 198 12.05 -7.88 7.80
N ILE A 199 11.26 -7.00 8.42
CA ILE A 199 9.78 -7.07 8.39
C ILE A 199 9.29 -6.94 6.94
N ALA A 200 9.75 -5.93 6.21
CA ALA A 200 9.32 -5.68 4.83
C ALA A 200 9.70 -6.82 3.89
N ARG A 201 10.93 -7.34 4.02
CA ARG A 201 11.40 -8.48 3.23
C ARG A 201 10.56 -9.73 3.51
N GLN A 202 10.28 -10.05 4.78
CA GLN A 202 9.44 -11.20 5.13
C GLN A 202 8.01 -11.06 4.60
N ALA A 203 7.43 -9.86 4.66
CA ALA A 203 6.11 -9.58 4.10
C ALA A 203 6.03 -9.91 2.60
N GLY A 204 7.00 -9.42 1.81
CA GLY A 204 7.05 -9.71 0.38
C GLY A 204 7.36 -11.17 0.07
N GLU A 205 8.29 -11.78 0.81
CA GLU A 205 8.72 -13.17 0.58
C GLU A 205 7.64 -14.20 0.92
N ALA A 206 6.85 -13.93 1.96
CA ALA A 206 5.71 -14.77 2.31
C ALA A 206 4.70 -14.84 1.15
N VAL A 207 4.39 -13.71 0.52
CA VAL A 207 3.50 -13.64 -0.66
C VAL A 207 4.16 -14.28 -1.89
N LEU A 208 5.43 -13.95 -2.16
CA LEU A 208 6.17 -14.45 -3.32
C LEU A 208 6.27 -15.98 -3.33
N ARG A 209 6.50 -16.60 -2.17
CA ARG A 209 6.72 -18.05 -2.05
C ARG A 209 5.48 -18.84 -1.67
N HIS A 210 4.35 -18.21 -1.37
CA HIS A 210 3.13 -18.93 -1.05
C HIS A 210 2.64 -19.77 -2.25
N PRO A 211 2.24 -21.04 -2.09
CA PRO A 211 1.81 -21.87 -3.21
C PRO A 211 0.37 -21.58 -3.67
N GLY A 212 -0.48 -21.07 -2.79
CA GLY A 212 -1.89 -20.77 -3.05
C GLY A 212 -2.16 -19.62 -4.03
N GLY A 213 -3.41 -19.54 -4.47
CA GLY A 213 -3.97 -18.54 -5.38
C GLY A 213 -4.88 -17.52 -4.69
N VAL A 214 -5.32 -16.52 -5.45
CA VAL A 214 -6.21 -15.42 -5.00
C VAL A 214 -7.57 -15.85 -4.43
N GLY A 215 -7.97 -17.11 -4.59
CA GLY A 215 -9.20 -17.67 -4.02
C GLY A 215 -9.00 -18.46 -2.72
N ASP A 216 -7.76 -18.68 -2.30
CA ASP A 216 -7.45 -19.51 -1.13
C ASP A 216 -7.36 -18.67 0.14
N ASP A 217 -8.04 -19.09 1.21
CA ASP A 217 -8.06 -18.39 2.49
C ASP A 217 -6.66 -18.19 3.07
N GLY A 218 -5.83 -19.23 3.03
CA GLY A 218 -4.45 -19.15 3.51
C GLY A 218 -3.62 -18.11 2.74
N PHE A 219 -3.84 -17.98 1.42
CA PHE A 219 -3.16 -16.98 0.62
C PHE A 219 -3.67 -15.56 0.92
N LEU A 220 -5.00 -15.38 1.02
CA LEU A 220 -5.59 -14.08 1.36
C LEU A 220 -5.15 -13.59 2.74
N GLN A 221 -5.06 -14.50 3.71
CA GLN A 221 -4.54 -14.18 5.04
C GLN A 221 -3.08 -13.75 4.97
N VAL A 222 -2.21 -14.50 4.28
CA VAL A 222 -0.79 -14.17 4.11
C VAL A 222 -0.61 -12.82 3.39
N LEU A 223 -1.42 -12.54 2.37
CA LEU A 223 -1.40 -11.26 1.68
C LEU A 223 -1.81 -10.12 2.61
N ALA A 224 -2.90 -10.29 3.36
CA ALA A 224 -3.39 -9.30 4.31
C ALA A 224 -2.36 -8.99 5.40
N GLU A 225 -1.78 -10.03 6.01
CA GLU A 225 -0.69 -9.92 6.99
C GLU A 225 0.53 -9.23 6.37
N GLY A 226 0.91 -9.62 5.15
CA GLY A 226 2.01 -8.99 4.41
C GLY A 226 1.82 -7.49 4.25
N LEU A 227 0.65 -7.04 3.77
CA LEU A 227 0.35 -5.61 3.59
C LEU A 227 0.34 -4.84 4.93
N VAL A 228 -0.15 -5.46 6.02
CA VAL A 228 -0.06 -4.88 7.38
C VAL A 228 1.39 -4.73 7.82
N LEU A 229 2.20 -5.78 7.64
CA LEU A 229 3.62 -5.76 7.99
C LEU A 229 4.40 -4.74 7.16
N THR A 230 4.08 -4.56 5.88
CA THR A 230 4.62 -3.48 5.04
C THR A 230 4.36 -2.12 5.69
N GLY A 231 3.10 -1.85 6.07
CA GLY A 231 2.72 -0.63 6.78
C GLY A 231 3.48 -0.38 8.08
N ILE A 232 3.62 -1.42 8.91
CA ILE A 232 4.38 -1.37 10.17
C ILE A 232 5.87 -1.12 9.91
N SER A 233 6.46 -1.75 8.89
CA SER A 233 7.88 -1.61 8.58
C SER A 233 8.26 -0.16 8.27
N MET A 234 7.41 0.57 7.55
CA MET A 234 7.64 2.00 7.27
C MET A 234 7.66 2.84 8.54
N SER A 235 6.83 2.49 9.53
CA SER A 235 6.78 3.20 10.81
C SER A 235 7.92 2.86 11.73
N VAL A 236 8.44 1.62 11.64
CA VAL A 236 9.71 1.26 12.27
C VAL A 236 10.80 2.14 11.67
N ALA A 237 10.92 2.20 10.34
CA ALA A 237 11.96 2.97 9.67
C ALA A 237 11.81 4.51 9.84
N GLY A 238 10.59 5.01 10.01
CA GLY A 238 10.30 6.45 9.89
C GLY A 238 10.38 6.96 8.45
N ASP A 239 10.43 6.07 7.46
CA ASP A 239 10.49 6.34 6.03
C ASP A 239 9.80 5.19 5.28
N SER A 240 9.27 5.48 4.10
CA SER A 240 8.81 4.49 3.12
C SER A 240 9.89 3.54 2.56
N ARG A 241 11.20 3.76 2.81
CA ARG A 241 12.33 2.95 2.32
C ARG A 241 12.12 1.43 2.32
N PRO A 242 11.55 0.80 3.37
CA PRO A 242 11.36 -0.64 3.40
C PRO A 242 10.40 -1.16 2.31
N ALA A 243 9.50 -0.29 1.83
CA ALA A 243 8.41 -0.65 0.93
C ALA A 243 8.45 0.13 -0.40
N SER A 244 9.31 1.15 -0.53
CA SER A 244 9.34 2.07 -1.68
C SER A 244 10.76 2.33 -2.16
N GLY A 245 11.11 1.75 -3.31
CA GLY A 245 12.37 1.94 -4.03
C GLY A 245 12.13 2.27 -5.52
N ALA A 246 13.00 1.78 -6.40
CA ALA A 246 12.89 1.98 -7.86
C ALA A 246 11.53 1.51 -8.42
N CYS A 247 10.98 0.44 -7.83
CA CYS A 247 9.65 -0.07 -8.16
C CYS A 247 8.54 0.99 -8.02
N HIS A 248 8.60 1.79 -6.96
CA HIS A 248 7.63 2.86 -6.70
C HIS A 248 7.98 4.14 -7.44
N GLU A 249 9.25 4.41 -7.71
CA GLU A 249 9.64 5.54 -8.57
C GLU A 249 9.10 5.36 -9.99
N ILE A 250 9.19 4.15 -10.55
CA ILE A 250 8.58 3.80 -11.84
C ILE A 250 7.04 3.95 -11.78
N ASN A 251 6.40 3.45 -10.72
CA ASN A 251 4.95 3.65 -10.50
C ASN A 251 4.59 5.15 -10.48
N HIS A 252 5.29 5.95 -9.68
CA HIS A 252 5.00 7.37 -9.55
C HIS A 252 5.26 8.13 -10.85
N ALA A 253 6.25 7.71 -11.65
CA ALA A 253 6.49 8.30 -12.96
C ALA A 253 5.32 8.08 -13.91
N PHE A 254 4.72 6.88 -13.93
CA PHE A 254 3.51 6.64 -14.69
C PHE A 254 2.35 7.52 -14.24
N ASP A 255 2.11 7.60 -12.92
CA ASP A 255 1.00 8.38 -12.36
C ASP A 255 1.16 9.89 -12.62
N LEU A 256 2.39 10.41 -12.69
CA LEU A 256 2.68 11.82 -12.98
C LEU A 256 2.71 12.16 -14.48
N LEU A 257 3.31 11.31 -15.31
CA LEU A 257 3.42 11.55 -16.75
C LEU A 257 2.11 11.25 -17.49
N PHE A 258 1.31 10.31 -16.97
CA PHE A 258 0.10 9.83 -17.62
C PHE A 258 -1.12 9.82 -16.67
N PRO A 259 -1.49 10.93 -16.03
CA PRO A 259 -2.48 10.97 -14.94
C PRO A 259 -3.91 10.53 -15.33
N LYS A 260 -4.21 10.45 -16.64
CA LYS A 260 -5.50 9.99 -17.17
C LYS A 260 -5.52 8.50 -17.55
N ARG A 261 -4.36 7.84 -17.56
CA ARG A 261 -4.18 6.42 -17.88
C ARG A 261 -3.41 5.82 -16.72
N ALA A 262 -4.12 5.18 -15.80
CA ALA A 262 -3.47 4.54 -14.65
C ALA A 262 -3.94 3.09 -14.54
N ALA A 263 -2.98 2.18 -14.60
CA ALA A 263 -3.16 0.85 -14.03
C ALA A 263 -3.22 0.94 -12.51
N SER A 264 -3.65 -0.12 -11.83
CA SER A 264 -3.67 -0.09 -10.37
C SER A 264 -2.25 0.05 -9.79
N HIS A 265 -2.14 0.65 -8.61
CA HIS A 265 -0.85 0.95 -7.97
C HIS A 265 0.06 -0.28 -7.93
N GLY A 266 -0.45 -1.38 -7.40
CA GLY A 266 0.34 -2.60 -7.23
C GLY A 266 0.65 -3.34 -8.53
N GLU A 267 -0.16 -3.18 -9.59
CA GLU A 267 0.21 -3.69 -10.92
C GLU A 267 1.47 -2.99 -11.44
N GLN A 268 1.55 -1.67 -11.30
CA GLN A 268 2.73 -0.91 -11.69
C GLN A 268 3.93 -1.19 -10.77
N CYS A 269 3.72 -1.29 -9.45
CA CYS A 269 4.79 -1.60 -8.49
C CYS A 269 5.37 -3.00 -8.72
N GLY A 270 4.52 -4.00 -8.99
CA GLY A 270 4.97 -5.36 -9.31
C GLY A 270 5.81 -5.42 -10.59
N LEU A 271 5.34 -4.76 -11.66
CA LEU A 271 6.10 -4.60 -12.91
C LEU A 271 7.45 -3.91 -12.65
N GLY A 272 7.43 -2.78 -11.95
CA GLY A 272 8.61 -2.00 -11.61
C GLY A 272 9.62 -2.79 -10.77
N ALA A 273 9.15 -3.60 -9.82
CA ALA A 273 9.99 -4.46 -8.99
C ALA A 273 10.68 -5.55 -9.81
N ALA A 274 9.94 -6.25 -10.68
CA ALA A 274 10.52 -7.26 -11.56
C ALA A 274 11.60 -6.67 -12.48
N PHE A 275 11.34 -5.49 -13.04
CA PHE A 275 12.30 -4.78 -13.89
C PHE A 275 13.51 -4.25 -13.10
N ALA A 276 13.32 -3.67 -11.91
CA ALA A 276 14.41 -3.20 -11.06
C ALA A 276 15.32 -4.36 -10.60
N MET A 277 14.75 -5.52 -10.27
CA MET A 277 15.51 -6.74 -9.98
C MET A 277 16.30 -7.22 -11.22
N HIS A 278 15.71 -7.10 -12.41
CA HIS A 278 16.43 -7.38 -13.65
C HIS A 278 17.64 -6.43 -13.82
N LEU A 279 17.45 -5.12 -13.69
CA LEU A 279 18.52 -4.12 -13.85
C LEU A 279 19.73 -4.36 -12.95
N ARG A 280 19.52 -4.77 -11.69
CA ARG A 280 20.60 -5.09 -10.74
C ARG A 280 21.26 -6.45 -10.95
N GLY A 281 20.88 -7.20 -11.98
CA GLY A 281 21.44 -8.52 -12.28
C GLY A 281 20.85 -9.67 -11.46
N ALA A 282 19.84 -9.43 -10.61
CA ALA A 282 19.14 -10.45 -9.83
C ALA A 282 18.10 -11.18 -10.70
N ARG A 283 18.61 -11.89 -11.72
CA ARG A 283 17.82 -12.51 -12.80
C ARG A 283 16.88 -13.61 -12.28
N GLU A 284 17.30 -14.38 -11.28
CA GLU A 284 16.51 -15.47 -10.71
C GLU A 284 15.31 -14.92 -9.91
N GLU A 285 15.55 -13.92 -9.07
CA GLU A 285 14.50 -13.25 -8.30
C GLU A 285 13.53 -12.49 -9.20
N SER A 286 14.04 -11.80 -10.23
CA SER A 286 13.21 -11.15 -11.25
C SER A 286 12.30 -12.18 -11.96
N ALA A 287 12.86 -13.33 -12.38
CA ALA A 287 12.09 -14.39 -13.01
C ALA A 287 11.03 -14.99 -12.06
N LEU A 288 11.35 -15.17 -10.78
CA LEU A 288 10.40 -15.63 -9.77
C LEU A 288 9.26 -14.62 -9.57
N MET A 289 9.56 -13.32 -9.49
CA MET A 289 8.55 -12.27 -9.42
C MET A 289 7.62 -12.33 -10.63
N VAL A 290 8.18 -12.41 -11.84
CA VAL A 290 7.41 -12.52 -13.09
C VAL A 290 6.52 -13.76 -13.09
N GLN A 291 7.03 -14.91 -12.64
CA GLN A 291 6.26 -16.14 -12.54
C GLN A 291 5.05 -15.98 -11.62
N VAL A 292 5.25 -15.36 -10.45
CA VAL A 292 4.20 -15.14 -9.46
C VAL A 292 3.18 -14.12 -9.95
N LEU A 293 3.63 -13.00 -10.53
CA LEU A 293 2.76 -12.00 -11.15
C LEU A 293 1.86 -12.66 -12.21
N ARG A 294 2.44 -13.41 -13.14
CA ARG A 294 1.68 -14.15 -14.16
C ARG A 294 0.72 -15.19 -13.58
N ARG A 295 1.17 -15.97 -12.58
CA ARG A 295 0.33 -16.99 -11.91
C ARG A 295 -0.95 -16.39 -11.38
N HIS A 296 -0.89 -15.17 -10.86
CA HIS A 296 -2.04 -14.46 -10.30
C HIS A 296 -2.75 -13.55 -11.30
N GLY A 297 -2.29 -13.47 -12.56
CA GLY A 297 -2.89 -12.65 -13.62
C GLY A 297 -2.57 -11.16 -13.52
N LEU A 298 -1.40 -10.82 -12.97
CA LEU A 298 -0.83 -9.48 -13.01
C LEU A 298 0.00 -9.24 -14.27
N PRO A 299 0.11 -7.97 -14.71
CA PRO A 299 0.96 -7.58 -15.82
C PRO A 299 2.45 -7.68 -15.46
N VAL A 300 3.25 -8.07 -16.44
CA VAL A 300 4.71 -8.12 -16.40
C VAL A 300 5.37 -7.34 -17.53
N THR A 301 4.56 -6.69 -18.37
CA THR A 301 4.99 -5.75 -19.41
C THR A 301 4.14 -4.46 -19.41
N PRO A 302 4.70 -3.31 -19.83
CA PRO A 302 3.95 -2.07 -20.03
C PRO A 302 2.75 -2.21 -20.99
N GLN A 303 2.83 -3.08 -22.01
CA GLN A 303 1.70 -3.27 -22.95
C GLN A 303 0.46 -3.83 -22.25
N GLU A 304 0.64 -4.70 -21.26
CA GLU A 304 -0.46 -5.29 -20.48
C GLU A 304 -1.14 -4.27 -19.56
N ILE A 305 -0.46 -3.17 -19.24
CA ILE A 305 -1.04 -2.01 -18.53
C ILE A 305 -1.43 -0.86 -19.47
N GLY A 306 -1.41 -1.09 -20.78
CA GLY A 306 -1.88 -0.12 -21.79
C GLY A 306 -0.88 0.96 -22.18
N PHE A 307 0.42 0.72 -21.97
CA PHE A 307 1.51 1.62 -22.33
C PHE A 307 2.41 1.04 -23.40
N THR A 308 2.98 1.91 -24.24
CA THR A 308 4.00 1.49 -25.21
C THR A 308 5.35 1.28 -24.54
N THR A 309 6.28 0.65 -25.27
CA THR A 309 7.67 0.54 -24.81
C THR A 309 8.30 1.92 -24.62
N GLU A 310 8.03 2.85 -25.54
CA GLU A 310 8.56 4.21 -25.49
C GLU A 310 8.03 4.98 -24.29
N GLU A 311 6.75 4.83 -23.95
CA GLU A 311 6.15 5.42 -22.75
C GLU A 311 6.76 4.82 -21.47
N PHE A 312 7.07 3.52 -21.45
CA PHE A 312 7.76 2.89 -20.34
C PHE A 312 9.20 3.39 -20.19
N VAL A 313 9.95 3.50 -21.30
CA VAL A 313 11.31 4.05 -21.29
C VAL A 313 11.29 5.48 -20.75
N GLN A 314 10.33 6.31 -21.19
CA GLN A 314 10.13 7.66 -20.67
C GLN A 314 9.82 7.66 -19.17
N ALA A 315 8.98 6.74 -18.70
CA ALA A 315 8.66 6.61 -17.28
C ALA A 315 9.89 6.22 -16.44
N VAL A 316 10.68 5.25 -16.89
CA VAL A 316 11.92 4.84 -16.21
C VAL A 316 12.96 5.95 -16.19
N GLU A 317 13.10 6.71 -17.28
CA GLU A 317 13.98 7.88 -17.35
C GLU A 317 13.56 9.00 -16.38
N TYR A 318 12.24 9.20 -16.22
CA TYR A 318 11.70 10.20 -15.30
C TYR A 318 11.66 9.75 -13.84
N ALA A 319 11.66 8.45 -13.56
CA ALA A 319 11.46 7.86 -12.24
C ALA A 319 12.35 8.45 -11.12
N PRO A 320 13.66 8.68 -11.31
CA PRO A 320 14.51 9.35 -10.31
C PRO A 320 14.03 10.73 -9.85
N GLN A 321 13.29 11.45 -10.72
CA GLN A 321 12.77 12.80 -10.42
C GLN A 321 11.55 12.75 -9.49
N THR A 322 10.90 11.60 -9.35
CA THR A 322 9.71 11.43 -8.53
C THR A 322 10.03 11.46 -7.03
N ARG A 323 11.27 11.12 -6.65
CA ARG A 323 11.76 11.15 -5.26
C ARG A 323 13.19 11.69 -5.17
N PRO A 324 13.39 13.01 -5.34
CA PRO A 324 14.71 13.61 -5.26
C PRO A 324 15.44 13.25 -3.95
N GLY A 325 16.69 12.78 -4.07
CA GLY A 325 17.52 12.36 -2.94
C GLY A 325 17.38 10.89 -2.54
N ARG A 326 16.44 10.14 -3.14
CA ARG A 326 16.40 8.69 -3.03
C ARG A 326 17.48 8.09 -3.94
N TYR A 327 18.25 7.14 -3.42
CA TYR A 327 19.22 6.37 -4.21
C TYR A 327 18.75 4.93 -4.35
N THR A 328 18.59 4.47 -5.58
CA THR A 328 18.11 3.16 -5.98
C THR A 328 18.98 2.60 -7.11
N ILE A 329 18.60 1.46 -7.69
CA ILE A 329 19.27 0.94 -8.89
C ILE A 329 19.19 1.91 -10.09
N LEU A 330 18.16 2.76 -10.16
CA LEU A 330 18.00 3.72 -11.26
C LEU A 330 19.07 4.81 -11.21
N GLU A 331 19.28 5.43 -10.05
CA GLU A 331 20.37 6.41 -9.83
C GLU A 331 21.76 5.76 -9.84
N HIS A 332 21.85 4.48 -9.49
CA HIS A 332 23.13 3.78 -9.49
C HIS A 332 23.63 3.52 -10.91
N LEU A 333 22.75 3.09 -11.81
CA LEU A 333 23.11 2.80 -13.18
C LEU A 333 23.13 4.06 -14.07
N ASP A 334 22.31 5.07 -13.75
CA ASP A 334 22.21 6.35 -14.48
C ASP A 334 22.17 6.14 -16.01
N LEU A 335 21.28 5.24 -16.44
CA LEU A 335 21.21 4.79 -17.82
C LEU A 335 20.65 5.90 -18.73
N SER A 336 21.26 6.10 -19.89
CA SER A 336 20.67 6.92 -20.96
C SER A 336 19.39 6.28 -21.52
N THR A 337 18.55 7.07 -22.20
CA THR A 337 17.31 6.59 -22.86
C THR A 337 17.54 5.35 -23.74
N ASP A 338 18.64 5.31 -24.48
CA ASP A 338 18.99 4.17 -25.35
C ASP A 338 19.36 2.92 -24.53
N GLN A 339 20.10 3.10 -23.44
CA GLN A 339 20.45 1.99 -22.54
C GLN A 339 19.24 1.46 -21.78
N ILE A 340 18.30 2.32 -21.38
CA ILE A 340 17.01 1.90 -20.79
C ILE A 340 16.23 1.06 -21.81
N ARG A 341 16.20 1.49 -23.08
CA ARG A 341 15.54 0.74 -24.16
C ARG A 341 16.15 -0.63 -24.35
N ASP A 342 17.48 -0.72 -24.38
CA ASP A 342 18.19 -2.00 -24.52
C ASP A 342 17.96 -2.92 -23.31
N ALA A 343 18.00 -2.38 -22.09
CA ALA A 343 17.73 -3.11 -20.86
C ALA A 343 16.29 -3.64 -20.82
N TYR A 344 15.31 -2.83 -21.22
CA TYR A 344 13.92 -3.28 -21.34
C TYR A 344 13.77 -4.34 -22.44
N ALA A 345 14.45 -4.20 -23.58
CA ALA A 345 14.40 -5.21 -24.63
C ALA A 345 14.98 -6.56 -24.17
N ASP A 346 16.00 -6.56 -23.32
CA ASP A 346 16.51 -7.78 -22.68
C ASP A 346 15.50 -8.36 -21.68
N TYR A 347 14.95 -7.53 -20.79
CA TYR A 347 13.89 -7.93 -19.86
C TYR A 347 12.69 -8.55 -20.58
N ALA A 348 12.16 -7.88 -21.62
CA ALA A 348 11.03 -8.34 -22.42
C ALA A 348 11.26 -9.74 -23.02
N LYS A 349 12.48 -10.05 -23.49
CA LYS A 349 12.85 -11.38 -24.00
C LYS A 349 12.82 -12.45 -22.91
N THR A 350 13.19 -12.10 -21.69
CA THR A 350 13.19 -13.04 -20.55
C THR A 350 11.78 -13.34 -20.07
N VAL A 351 10.90 -12.33 -20.04
CA VAL A 351 9.54 -12.48 -19.50
C VAL A 351 8.54 -12.96 -20.54
N SER A 352 8.77 -12.77 -21.84
CA SER A 352 7.83 -13.22 -22.90
C SER A 352 7.86 -14.73 -23.19
N ARG A 353 8.70 -15.50 -22.50
CA ARG A 353 8.74 -16.97 -22.57
C ARG A 353 7.75 -17.60 -21.60
#